data_AF-A0A9E0QPI6-F1
#
_entry.id   AF-A0A9E0QPI6-F1
#
_cell.length_a   1.000
_cell.length_b   1.000
_cell.length_c   1.000
_cell.angle_alpha   90.00
_cell.angle_beta   90.00
_cell.angle_gamma   90.00
#
_symmetry.space_group_name_H-M   'P 1'
#
loop_
_entity.id
_entity.type
_entity.pdbx_description
1 polymer ?
#
loop_
_entity_poly.entity_id
_entity_poly.type
_entity_poly.pdbx_seq_one_letter_code
_entity_poly.pdbx_strand_id
1 'polypeptide(L)' 'MDLDYGPEYDAFRKQVRDFIEAHGHLAPPYAARAARPSSKAVQWQKLLIEQGYTARTIPAEYGGYGA' A
#
# COMPACT_ATOMS: atom_id res chain seq x y z
N MET A 1 19.76 18.61 -17.55
CA MET A 1 18.44 17.98 -17.35
C MET A 1 18.25 17.89 -15.85
N ASP A 2 17.19 18.49 -15.33
CA ASP A 2 16.81 18.31 -13.93
C ASP A 2 16.08 16.96 -13.80
N LEU A 3 16.46 16.18 -12.79
CA LEU A 3 15.94 14.83 -12.52
C LEU A 3 15.18 14.78 -11.20
N ASP A 4 14.98 15.93 -10.54
CA ASP A 4 14.19 16.01 -9.33
C ASP A 4 12.70 15.74 -9.64
N TYR A 5 12.07 14.99 -8.75
CA TYR A 5 10.65 14.65 -8.83
C TYR A 5 9.74 15.76 -8.26
N GLY A 6 10.30 16.70 -7.49
CA GLY A 6 9.58 17.84 -6.93
C GLY A 6 8.88 17.57 -5.60
N PRO A 7 8.33 18.63 -4.96
CA PRO A 7 7.87 18.60 -3.58
C PRO A 7 6.66 17.67 -3.34
N GLU A 8 5.82 17.44 -4.34
CA GLU A 8 4.68 16.52 -4.24
C GLU A 8 5.14 15.07 -4.03
N TYR A 9 6.21 14.67 -4.74
CA TYR A 9 6.80 13.35 -4.57
C TYR A 9 7.47 13.20 -3.20
N ASP A 10 8.12 14.23 -2.68
CA ASP A 10 8.72 14.19 -1.35
C ASP A 10 7.67 14.05 -0.25
N ALA A 11 6.57 14.81 -0.35
CA ALA A 11 5.44 14.70 0.56
C ALA A 11 4.83 13.29 0.53
N PHE A 12 4.60 12.75 -0.67
CA PHE A 12 4.08 11.39 -0.81
C PHE A 12 5.04 10.33 -0.25
N ARG A 13 6.35 10.46 -0.52
CA ARG A 13 7.36 9.56 0.03
C ARG A 13 7.41 9.62 1.55
N LYS A 14 7.22 10.80 2.14
CA LYS A 14 7.12 10.94 3.60
C LYS A 14 5.88 10.21 4.12
N GLN A 15 4.72 10.43 3.52
CA GLN A 15 3.48 9.75 3.89
C GLN A 15 3.63 8.22 3.86
N VAL A 16 4.24 7.67 2.80
CA VAL A 16 4.49 6.23 2.69
C VAL A 16 5.44 5.72 3.78
N ARG A 17 6.49 6.47 4.12
CA ARG A 17 7.41 6.10 5.22
C ARG A 17 6.69 6.08 6.56
N ASP A 18 5.92 7.13 6.88
CA ASP A 18 5.17 7.22 8.12
C ASP A 18 4.16 6.05 8.23
N PHE A 19 3.50 5.68 7.13
CA PHE A 19 2.61 4.51 7.08
C PHE A 19 3.36 3.20 7.37
N ILE A 20 4.54 2.98 6.76
CA ILE A 20 5.34 1.77 6.97
C ILE A 20 5.82 1.70 8.42
N GLU A 21 6.23 2.82 9.02
CA GLU A 21 6.63 2.87 10.43
C GLU A 21 5.47 2.48 11.36
N ALA A 22 4.28 3.03 11.11
CA ALA A 22 3.10 2.77 11.93
C ALA A 22 2.53 1.35 11.75
N HIS A 23 2.51 0.82 10.52
CA HIS A 23 1.75 -0.38 10.17
C HIS A 23 2.60 -1.55 9.64
N GLY A 24 3.88 -1.35 9.34
CA GLY A 24 4.73 -2.35 8.70
C GLY A 24 4.85 -3.66 9.47
N HIS A 25 4.72 -3.61 10.80
CA HIS A 25 4.70 -4.79 11.66
C HIS A 25 3.47 -5.72 11.42
N LEU A 26 2.43 -5.23 10.74
CA LEU A 26 1.25 -6.02 10.35
C LEU A 26 1.47 -6.80 9.04
N ALA A 27 2.52 -6.49 8.28
CA ALA A 27 2.79 -7.13 7.01
C ALA A 27 3.07 -8.64 7.21
N PRO A 28 2.45 -9.52 6.41
CA PRO A 28 2.72 -10.95 6.50
C PRO A 28 4.16 -11.27 6.09
N PRO A 29 4.77 -12.35 6.62
CA PRO A 29 6.11 -12.78 6.21
C PRO A 29 6.19 -13.02 4.71
N TYR A 30 7.35 -12.72 4.11
CA TYR A 30 7.57 -12.88 2.67
C TYR A 30 7.20 -14.29 2.15
N ALA A 31 7.57 -15.33 2.90
CA ALA A 31 7.28 -16.72 2.57
C ALA A 31 5.78 -17.05 2.45
N ALA A 32 4.90 -16.24 3.06
CA ALA A 32 3.44 -16.44 2.99
C ALA A 32 2.81 -15.94 1.68
N ARG A 33 3.56 -15.24 0.80
CA ARG A 33 3.01 -14.65 -0.44
C ARG A 33 2.58 -15.68 -1.49
N ALA A 34 3.21 -16.85 -1.52
CA ALA A 34 2.87 -17.92 -2.48
C ALA A 34 1.83 -18.93 -1.94
N ALA A 35 1.45 -18.81 -0.66
CA ALA A 35 0.47 -19.66 -0.03
C ALA A 35 -0.95 -19.07 -0.13
N ARG A 36 -1.97 -19.86 0.22
CA ARG A 36 -3.33 -19.34 0.38
C ARG A 36 -3.32 -18.19 1.40
N PRO A 37 -3.91 -17.01 1.09
CA PRO A 37 -3.88 -15.88 2.00
C PRO A 37 -4.48 -16.22 3.36
N SER A 38 -3.72 -15.97 4.43
CA SER A 38 -4.25 -16.01 5.79
C SER A 38 -5.16 -14.80 6.05
N SER A 39 -5.98 -14.86 7.10
CA SER A 39 -6.82 -13.72 7.47
C SER A 39 -6.02 -12.44 7.74
N LYS A 40 -4.80 -12.57 8.28
CA LYS A 40 -3.88 -11.44 8.47
C LYS A 40 -3.40 -10.86 7.14
N ALA A 41 -3.07 -11.70 6.17
CA ALA A 41 -2.68 -11.25 4.84
C ALA A 41 -3.85 -10.52 4.12
N VAL A 42 -5.08 -11.00 4.30
CA VAL A 42 -6.29 -10.32 3.78
C VAL A 42 -6.49 -8.95 4.44
N GLN A 43 -6.34 -8.85 5.76
CA GLN A 43 -6.44 -7.57 6.47
C GLN A 43 -5.35 -6.58 6.04
N TRP A 44 -4.12 -7.06 5.89
CA TRP A 44 -3.01 -6.25 5.37
C TRP A 44 -3.30 -5.71 3.97
N GLN A 45 -3.80 -6.56 3.06
CA GLN A 45 -4.15 -6.13 1.71
C GLN A 45 -5.28 -5.09 1.71
N LYS A 46 -6.30 -5.25 2.57
CA LYS A 46 -7.38 -4.26 2.72
C LYS A 46 -6.84 -2.90 3.18
N LEU A 47 -5.98 -2.90 4.21
CA LEU A 47 -5.36 -1.67 4.70
C LEU A 47 -4.58 -0.94 3.59
N LEU A 48 -3.84 -1.66 2.75
CA LEU A 48 -3.12 -1.07 1.62
C LEU A 48 -4.04 -0.49 0.55
N ILE A 49 -5.18 -1.15 0.27
CA ILE A 49 -6.17 -0.66 -0.68
C ILE A 49 -6.85 0.61 -0.14
N GLU A 50 -7.25 0.62 1.13
CA GLU A 50 -7.86 1.78 1.79
C GLU A 50 -6.95 3.02 1.77
N GLN A 51 -5.64 2.84 1.87
CA GLN A 51 -4.66 3.93 1.77
C GLN A 51 -4.25 4.27 0.32
N GLY A 52 -4.80 3.57 -0.68
CA GLY A 52 -4.50 3.80 -2.10
C GLY A 52 -3.12 3.34 -2.56
N TYR A 53 -2.42 2.51 -1.77
CA TYR A 53 -1.09 1.99 -2.11
C TYR A 53 -1.13 0.78 -3.04
N THR A 54 -2.28 0.09 -3.14
CA THR A 54 -2.48 -1.01 -4.10
C THR A 54 -3.87 -0.91 -4.73
N ALA A 55 -4.06 -1.53 -5.90
CA ALA A 55 -5.31 -1.48 -6.65
C ALA A 55 -5.84 -0.04 -6.87
N ARG A 56 -4.93 0.93 -7.01
CA ARG A 56 -5.26 2.36 -7.04
C ARG A 56 -6.26 2.71 -8.13
N THR A 57 -6.04 2.16 -9.31
CA THR A 57 -6.81 2.41 -10.54
C THR A 57 -7.99 1.46 -10.73
N ILE A 58 -8.24 0.55 -9.78
CA ILE A 58 -9.38 -0.37 -9.85
C ILE A 58 -10.58 0.33 -9.19
N PRO A 59 -11.77 0.36 -9.80
CA PRO A 59 -12.95 0.96 -9.19
C PRO A 59 -13.31 0.34 -7.84
N ALA A 60 -13.83 1.16 -6.93
CA ALA A 60 -14.18 0.73 -5.57
C ALA A 60 -15.26 -0.37 -5.55
N GLU A 61 -16.21 -0.35 -6.49
CA GLU A 61 -17.23 -1.39 -6.65
C GLU A 61 -16.64 -2.78 -6.98
N TYR A 62 -15.43 -2.82 -7.52
CA TYR A 62 -14.67 -4.04 -7.81
C TYR A 62 -13.58 -4.33 -6.75
N GLY A 63 -13.59 -3.61 -5.63
CA GLY A 63 -12.67 -3.81 -4.51
C GLY A 63 -11.32 -3.10 -4.64
N GLY A 64 -11.22 -2.07 -5.48
CA GLY A 64 -10.05 -1.19 -5.57
C GLY A 64 -10.19 0.12 -4.78
N TYR A 65 -9.23 1.02 -4.94
CA TYR A 65 -9.26 2.34 -4.30
C TYR A 65 -10.09 3.37 -5.09
N GLY A 66 -10.10 3.27 -6.43
CA GLY A 66 -10.93 4.09 -7.30
C GLY A 66 -10.44 5.53 -7.55
N ALA A 67 -9.12 5.76 -7.60
CA ALA A 67 -8.53 7.08 -7.88
C ALA A 67 -7.74 7.16 -9.20
#